data_AF-A0A7S2PJH3-F1
#
_entry.id   AF-A0A7S2PJH3-F1
#
_cell.length_a   1.000
_cell.length_b   1.000
_cell.length_c   1.000
_cell.angle_alpha   90.00
_cell.angle_beta   90.00
_cell.angle_gamma   90.00
#
_symmetry.space_group_name_H-M   'P 1'
#
loop_
_entity.id
_entity.type
_entity.pdbx_description
1 polymer ?
#
loop_
_entity_poly.entity_id
_entity_poly.type
_entity_poly.pdbx_seq_one_letter_code
_entity_poly.pdbx_strand_id
1 'polypeptide(L)'
;CYAPMTDVENLKLFATGPINDILSNEDGVSPNCKALLRLNWPKFNRGNISLAGNDTSASFFTPLQSLIYSSLSNYADLLVTTETRENRNEMSDVTILHILNHVLTARKRIQRHNQRIRELAQNKSSESGALNSKKNSKTAVQHAGNDDKWRDQGFTQPKVLILCPTRGTALDFVMRMLNLPGSLAYVSNLQRFQEDFGVSLDNDDVDADARRQAVLRSKGADWQELFGDDVNDDDDFKIGLSVSPKPPKGKKDGEKIGIQVYNDFLASDIIVASPLSLKIYIEQEDANADFLSSIEICAIFHSDVLM
;
A
#
# COMPACT_ATOMS: atom_id res chain seq x y z
N CYS A 1 -12.62 -22.17 6.20
CA CYS A 1 -12.28 -21.85 7.60
C CYS A 1 -10.86 -21.31 7.63
N TYR A 2 -10.71 -20.00 7.47
CA TYR A 2 -9.42 -19.32 7.64
C TYR A 2 -9.16 -19.23 9.13
N ALA A 3 -8.05 -19.78 9.60
CA ALA A 3 -7.58 -19.49 10.94
C ALA A 3 -7.10 -18.02 10.93
N PRO A 4 -7.62 -17.14 11.81
CA PRO A 4 -7.01 -15.84 11.98
C PRO A 4 -5.55 -16.05 12.37
N MET A 5 -4.69 -15.15 11.88
CA MET A 5 -3.24 -15.15 12.05
C MET A 5 -2.89 -14.94 13.54
N THR A 6 -3.16 -15.93 14.39
CA THR A 6 -2.76 -15.94 15.80
C THR A 6 -1.35 -16.52 15.90
N ASP A 7 -0.38 -15.89 15.23
CA ASP A 7 1.02 -15.98 15.66
C ASP A 7 1.20 -14.94 16.76
N VAL A 8 0.93 -15.37 17.99
CA VAL A 8 1.13 -14.60 19.23
C VAL A 8 2.61 -14.19 19.40
N GLU A 9 3.52 -14.77 18.62
CA GLU A 9 4.94 -14.36 18.55
C GLU A 9 5.17 -13.10 17.69
N ASN A 10 4.30 -12.78 16.73
CA ASN A 10 4.38 -11.51 15.98
C ASN A 10 3.82 -10.32 16.78
N LEU A 11 2.98 -10.57 17.79
CA LEU A 11 2.37 -9.52 18.63
C LEU A 11 3.36 -8.84 19.59
N LYS A 12 4.53 -9.42 19.84
CA LYS A 12 5.55 -8.80 20.72
C LYS A 12 6.51 -7.88 19.97
N LEU A 13 6.48 -7.83 18.64
CA LEU A 13 7.47 -7.10 17.85
C LEU A 13 7.28 -5.58 17.84
N PHE A 14 6.14 -5.07 18.31
CA PHE A 14 5.82 -3.63 18.27
C PHE A 14 5.30 -3.05 19.59
N ALA A 15 5.09 -3.88 20.61
CA ALA A 15 4.69 -3.44 21.93
C ALA A 15 5.78 -3.78 22.96
N THR A 16 6.43 -2.73 23.48
CA THR A 16 7.19 -2.66 24.76
C THR A 16 8.69 -2.99 24.81
N GLY A 17 9.38 -3.27 23.70
CA GLY A 17 10.85 -3.41 23.71
C GLY A 17 11.59 -2.09 23.42
N PRO A 18 12.81 -1.87 23.95
CA PRO A 18 13.69 -0.81 23.43
C PRO A 18 13.86 -1.00 21.92
N ILE A 19 14.03 0.10 21.17
CA ILE A 19 14.15 0.21 19.69
C ILE A 19 15.08 -0.85 19.04
N ASN A 20 15.92 -1.52 19.84
CA ASN A 20 16.82 -2.58 19.43
C ASN A 20 16.19 -3.98 19.29
N ASP A 21 15.06 -4.31 19.92
CA ASP A 21 14.43 -5.65 19.76
C ASP A 21 13.64 -5.79 18.46
N ILE A 22 13.39 -4.67 17.78
CA ILE A 22 12.91 -4.62 16.39
C ILE A 22 14.01 -5.10 15.41
N LEU A 23 15.24 -5.34 15.88
CA LEU A 23 16.44 -5.61 15.06
C LEU A 23 16.93 -7.07 15.04
N SER A 24 16.38 -8.00 15.83
CA SER A 24 16.85 -9.39 15.79
C SER A 24 16.12 -10.19 14.71
N ASN A 25 16.88 -10.58 13.69
CA ASN A 25 16.51 -11.60 12.71
C ASN A 25 16.32 -12.96 13.43
N GLU A 26 15.13 -13.25 13.94
CA GLU A 26 14.86 -14.59 14.47
C GLU A 26 14.52 -15.61 13.36
N ASP A 27 14.09 -15.16 12.16
CA ASP A 27 13.58 -16.06 11.13
C ASP A 27 14.52 -16.35 9.94
N GLY A 28 15.80 -15.94 9.98
CA GLY A 28 16.68 -16.08 8.80
C GLY A 28 16.15 -15.36 7.54
N VAL A 29 15.21 -14.44 7.72
CA VAL A 29 14.63 -13.58 6.70
C VAL A 29 15.72 -12.61 6.27
N SER A 30 16.18 -12.69 5.02
CA SER A 30 17.11 -11.67 4.50
C SER A 30 16.55 -10.27 4.82
N PRO A 31 17.39 -9.34 5.31
CA PRO A 31 16.95 -7.97 5.45
C PRO A 31 16.55 -7.50 4.05
N ASN A 32 15.56 -6.62 3.93
CA ASN A 32 15.70 -5.47 3.01
C ASN A 32 14.41 -4.65 2.94
N CYS A 33 13.21 -5.13 2.58
CA CYS A 33 12.05 -4.21 2.45
C CYS A 33 11.73 -3.40 3.73
N LYS A 34 11.69 -4.06 4.90
CA LYS A 34 11.59 -3.39 6.22
C LYS A 34 12.76 -2.42 6.47
N ALA A 35 13.97 -2.79 6.07
CA ALA A 35 15.17 -1.96 6.21
C ALA A 35 15.18 -0.76 5.24
N LEU A 36 14.63 -0.91 4.03
CA LEU A 36 14.56 0.11 2.99
C LEU A 36 13.54 1.19 3.38
N LEU A 37 12.34 0.79 3.81
CA LEU A 37 11.35 1.72 4.34
C LEU A 37 11.89 2.42 5.60
N ARG A 38 12.54 1.67 6.51
CA ARG A 38 13.18 2.22 7.71
C ARG A 38 14.30 3.23 7.40
N LEU A 39 15.08 3.02 6.34
CA LEU A 39 16.18 3.91 5.97
C LEU A 39 15.68 5.27 5.47
N ASN A 40 14.56 5.28 4.74
CA ASN A 40 14.00 6.49 4.15
C ASN A 40 12.94 7.17 5.02
N TRP A 41 12.30 6.43 5.93
CA TRP A 41 11.28 6.96 6.83
C TRP A 41 11.72 8.21 7.61
N PRO A 42 12.90 8.28 8.27
CA PRO A 42 13.31 9.49 8.99
C PRO A 42 13.49 10.72 8.09
N LYS A 43 13.81 10.53 6.80
CA LYS A 43 13.92 11.63 5.84
C LYS A 43 12.53 12.09 5.39
N PHE A 44 11.67 11.13 5.09
CA PHE A 44 10.28 11.36 4.68
C PHE A 44 9.47 12.05 5.80
N ASN A 45 9.58 11.53 7.03
CA ASN A 45 8.81 11.97 8.19
C ASN A 45 9.38 13.21 8.92
N ARG A 46 10.47 13.78 8.41
CA ARG A 46 11.17 14.90 9.07
C ARG A 46 10.26 16.11 9.28
N GLY A 47 9.41 16.41 8.29
CA GLY A 47 8.45 17.53 8.37
C GLY A 47 7.52 17.39 9.58
N ASN A 48 6.88 16.23 9.72
CA ASN A 48 5.96 15.94 10.83
C ASN A 48 6.67 15.98 12.19
N ILE A 49 7.89 15.42 12.28
CA ILE A 49 8.70 15.45 13.52
C ILE A 49 9.04 16.88 13.92
N SER A 50 9.41 17.72 12.96
CA SER A 50 9.73 19.13 13.20
C SER A 50 8.50 19.91 13.68
N LEU A 51 7.33 19.64 13.11
CA LEU A 51 6.07 20.28 13.50
C LEU A 51 5.61 19.84 14.90
N ALA A 52 5.89 18.59 15.29
CA ALA A 52 5.56 18.07 16.61
C ALA A 52 6.44 18.61 17.75
N GLY A 53 7.40 19.51 17.47
CA GLY A 53 8.24 20.14 18.50
C GLY A 53 9.25 19.19 19.18
N ASN A 54 9.51 18.02 18.59
CA ASN A 54 10.52 17.10 19.11
C ASN A 54 11.92 17.54 18.64
N ASP A 55 12.63 18.28 19.48
CA ASP A 55 14.00 18.81 19.24
C ASP A 55 15.10 17.73 19.04
N THR A 56 14.75 16.45 19.14
CA THR A 56 15.71 15.37 18.91
C THR A 56 15.65 14.89 17.47
N SER A 57 16.77 15.04 16.75
CA SER A 57 17.10 14.43 15.45
C SER A 57 17.02 12.88 15.40
N ALA A 58 16.49 12.25 16.45
CA ALA A 58 16.47 10.82 16.70
C ALA A 58 15.06 10.22 16.85
N SER A 59 13.97 11.01 16.89
CA SER A 59 12.63 10.43 17.00
C SER A 59 12.20 9.78 15.68
N PHE A 60 11.76 8.52 15.72
CA PHE A 60 11.33 7.79 14.52
C PHE A 60 9.87 8.12 14.15
N PHE A 61 9.03 8.32 15.16
CA PHE A 61 7.64 8.72 15.04
C PHE A 61 7.38 9.95 15.91
N THR A 62 6.40 10.75 15.51
CA THR A 62 5.73 11.71 16.40
C THR A 62 4.88 10.98 17.47
N PRO A 63 4.37 11.67 18.49
CA PRO A 63 3.48 11.07 19.49
C PRO A 63 2.20 10.47 18.88
N LEU A 64 1.55 11.18 17.95
CA LEU A 64 0.30 10.72 17.32
C LEU A 64 0.56 9.54 16.35
N GLN A 65 1.66 9.55 15.58
CA GLN A 65 2.04 8.38 14.78
C GLN A 65 2.35 7.17 15.64
N SER A 66 3.02 7.35 16.78
CA SER A 66 3.32 6.25 17.70
C SER A 66 2.03 5.61 18.22
N LEU A 67 1.03 6.42 18.55
CA LEU A 67 -0.29 5.97 18.98
C LEU A 67 -0.99 5.17 17.88
N ILE A 68 -1.11 5.74 16.68
CA ILE A 68 -1.79 5.12 15.53
C ILE A 68 -1.07 3.83 15.10
N TYR A 69 0.25 3.87 14.98
CA TYR A 69 1.05 2.73 14.54
C TYR A 69 0.94 1.53 15.47
N SER A 70 0.77 1.75 16.77
CA SER A 70 0.54 0.65 17.72
C SER A 70 -0.73 -0.15 17.40
N SER A 71 -1.77 0.51 16.91
CA SER A 71 -3.02 -0.14 16.49
C SER A 71 -2.85 -0.80 15.12
N LEU A 72 -2.27 -0.07 14.15
CA LEU A 72 -2.02 -0.58 12.80
C LEU A 72 -1.12 -1.82 12.80
N SER A 73 -0.03 -1.82 13.58
CA SER A 73 0.91 -2.95 13.66
C SER A 73 0.31 -4.23 14.23
N ASN A 74 -0.75 -4.10 15.04
CA ASN A 74 -1.55 -5.22 15.54
C ASN A 74 -2.73 -5.58 14.62
N TYR A 75 -2.86 -4.92 13.45
CA TYR A 75 -3.98 -5.08 12.52
C TYR A 75 -5.34 -4.89 13.21
N ALA A 76 -5.41 -3.98 14.17
CA ALA A 76 -6.65 -3.63 14.84
C ALA A 76 -7.45 -2.62 14.00
N ASP A 77 -8.78 -2.72 14.05
CA ASP A 77 -9.67 -1.72 13.48
C ASP A 77 -9.49 -0.39 14.21
N LEU A 78 -9.32 0.69 13.45
CA LEU A 78 -9.07 2.04 13.96
C LEU A 78 -10.05 3.03 13.34
N LEU A 79 -10.79 3.74 14.19
CA LEU A 79 -11.60 4.89 13.80
C LEU A 79 -10.97 6.15 14.40
N VAL A 80 -10.55 7.09 13.55
CA VAL A 80 -10.00 8.38 13.97
C VAL A 80 -11.02 9.47 13.67
N THR A 81 -11.52 10.12 14.73
CA THR A 81 -12.49 11.23 14.61
C THR A 81 -11.88 12.59 14.95
N THR A 82 -10.58 12.63 15.23
CA THR A 82 -9.83 13.83 15.62
C THR A 82 -8.91 14.32 14.51
N GLU A 83 -9.24 13.97 13.25
CA GLU A 83 -8.52 14.44 12.10
C GLU A 83 -8.72 15.95 11.92
N THR A 84 -7.63 16.63 11.64
CA THR A 84 -7.58 18.06 11.31
C THR A 84 -6.66 18.27 10.13
N ARG A 85 -6.77 19.43 9.49
CA ARG A 85 -5.88 19.82 8.39
C ARG A 85 -4.40 19.71 8.74
N GLU A 86 -4.04 19.95 10.00
CA GLU A 86 -2.67 19.98 10.49
C GLU A 86 -2.09 18.58 10.71
N ASN A 87 -2.90 17.61 11.14
CA ASN A 87 -2.43 16.28 11.53
C ASN A 87 -2.72 15.19 10.49
N ARG A 88 -3.62 15.42 9.51
CA ARG A 88 -4.00 14.42 8.49
C ARG A 88 -2.80 13.85 7.75
N ASN A 89 -1.80 14.68 7.49
CA ASN A 89 -0.60 14.31 6.75
C ASN A 89 0.21 13.28 7.52
N GLU A 90 0.42 13.56 8.79
CA GLU A 90 1.14 12.71 9.72
C GLU A 90 0.46 11.33 9.88
N MET A 91 -0.88 11.31 9.91
CA MET A 91 -1.69 10.08 10.00
C MET A 91 -1.68 9.28 8.69
N SER A 92 -1.78 9.97 7.55
CA SER A 92 -1.67 9.36 6.23
C SER A 92 -0.31 8.71 6.04
N ASP A 93 0.76 9.40 6.42
CA ASP A 93 2.14 8.95 6.27
C ASP A 93 2.42 7.65 7.04
N VAL A 94 1.94 7.54 8.29
CA VAL A 94 2.12 6.30 9.09
C VAL A 94 1.26 5.15 8.58
N THR A 95 0.08 5.46 8.01
CA THR A 95 -0.79 4.48 7.35
C THR A 95 -0.14 3.95 6.06
N ILE A 96 0.45 4.83 5.26
CA ILE A 96 1.22 4.50 4.06
C ILE A 96 2.41 3.59 4.42
N LEU A 97 3.15 3.92 5.49
CA LEU A 97 4.27 3.09 5.97
C LEU A 97 3.79 1.67 6.29
N HIS A 98 2.67 1.54 7.00
CA HIS A 98 2.08 0.26 7.34
C HIS A 98 1.66 -0.53 6.10
N ILE A 99 0.93 0.10 5.17
CA ILE A 99 0.47 -0.51 3.91
C ILE A 99 1.63 -1.00 3.06
N LEU A 100 2.66 -0.17 2.83
CA LEU A 100 3.82 -0.56 2.03
C LEU A 100 4.59 -1.71 2.68
N ASN A 101 4.77 -1.67 4.01
CA ASN A 101 5.42 -2.75 4.73
C ASN A 101 4.64 -4.07 4.62
N HIS A 102 3.32 -4.01 4.76
CA HIS A 102 2.43 -5.15 4.64
C HIS A 102 2.54 -5.80 3.25
N VAL A 103 2.34 -5.03 2.19
CA VAL A 103 2.38 -5.52 0.81
C VAL A 103 3.76 -6.09 0.45
N LEU A 104 4.84 -5.36 0.76
CA LEU A 104 6.20 -5.82 0.45
C LEU A 104 6.57 -7.10 1.21
N THR A 105 6.16 -7.20 2.47
CA THR A 105 6.41 -8.40 3.29
C THR A 105 5.66 -9.60 2.71
N ALA A 106 4.38 -9.42 2.36
CA ALA A 106 3.57 -10.48 1.76
C ALA A 106 4.14 -10.94 0.42
N ARG A 107 4.51 -10.00 -0.47
CA ARG A 107 5.14 -10.30 -1.76
C ARG A 107 6.44 -11.07 -1.63
N LYS A 108 7.31 -10.66 -0.69
CA LYS A 108 8.58 -11.34 -0.46
C LYS A 108 8.38 -12.76 0.08
N ARG A 109 7.42 -12.95 0.98
CA ARG A 109 7.04 -14.27 1.51
C ARG A 109 6.57 -15.20 0.38
N ILE A 110 5.61 -14.73 -0.42
CA ILE A 110 5.04 -15.46 -1.55
C ILE A 110 6.14 -15.81 -2.57
N GLN A 111 7.04 -14.89 -2.89
CA GLN A 111 8.15 -15.15 -3.80
C GLN A 111 9.10 -16.25 -3.30
N ARG A 112 9.47 -16.21 -2.01
CA ARG A 112 10.33 -17.24 -1.41
C ARG A 112 9.65 -18.60 -1.36
N HIS A 113 8.39 -18.64 -0.95
CA HIS A 113 7.61 -19.87 -0.92
C HIS A 113 7.45 -20.47 -2.32
N ASN A 114 7.12 -19.64 -3.31
CA ASN A 114 7.06 -20.07 -4.71
C ASN A 114 8.40 -20.61 -5.22
N GLN A 115 9.52 -19.98 -4.85
CA GLN A 115 10.85 -20.51 -5.16
C GLN A 115 11.06 -21.88 -4.51
N ARG A 116 10.74 -22.01 -3.22
CA ARG A 116 10.91 -23.26 -2.46
C ARG A 116 10.05 -24.40 -2.99
N ILE A 117 8.79 -24.13 -3.35
CA ILE A 117 7.89 -25.11 -3.97
C ILE A 117 8.49 -25.61 -5.29
N ARG A 118 9.07 -24.71 -6.11
CA ARG A 118 9.72 -25.10 -7.38
C ARG A 118 10.95 -25.98 -7.13
N GLU A 119 11.80 -25.62 -6.18
CA GLU A 119 12.98 -26.42 -5.79
C GLU A 119 12.58 -27.83 -5.33
N LEU A 120 11.57 -27.94 -4.44
CA LEU A 120 11.08 -29.23 -3.94
C LEU A 120 10.45 -30.09 -5.03
N ALA A 121 9.70 -29.49 -5.95
CA ALA A 121 9.12 -30.19 -7.09
C ALA A 121 10.20 -30.73 -8.05
N GLN A 122 11.30 -29.98 -8.25
CA GLN A 122 12.44 -30.42 -9.05
C GLN A 122 13.20 -31.57 -8.37
N ASN A 123 13.49 -31.49 -7.06
CA ASN A 123 14.23 -32.53 -6.36
C ASN A 123 13.48 -33.88 -6.32
N LYS A 124 12.15 -33.87 -6.09
CA LYS A 124 11.33 -35.09 -6.14
C LYS A 124 11.32 -35.75 -7.52
N SER A 125 11.40 -34.95 -8.59
CA SER A 125 11.48 -35.47 -9.97
C SER A 125 12.83 -36.13 -10.30
N SER A 126 13.90 -35.74 -9.60
CA SER A 126 15.25 -36.30 -9.78
C SER A 126 15.47 -37.61 -9.00
N GLU A 127 14.85 -37.78 -7.83
CA GLU A 127 14.93 -39.01 -7.03
C GLU A 127 14.05 -40.15 -7.59
N SER A 128 12.96 -39.81 -8.28
CA SER A 128 12.01 -40.77 -8.86
C SER A 128 12.45 -41.29 -10.23
N GLY A 129 13.71 -41.76 -10.36
CA GLY A 129 14.35 -42.08 -11.64
C GLY A 129 13.46 -42.88 -12.60
N ALA A 130 12.83 -42.21 -13.58
CA ALA A 130 12.14 -42.86 -14.70
C ALA A 130 11.76 -41.86 -15.82
N LEU A 131 12.28 -42.17 -17.01
CA LEU A 131 11.76 -41.93 -18.35
C LEU A 131 10.36 -41.27 -18.48
N ASN A 132 10.29 -40.22 -19.29
CA ASN A 132 9.09 -39.65 -19.92
C ASN A 132 8.02 -39.01 -19.00
N SER A 133 8.30 -37.82 -18.43
CA SER A 133 7.26 -37.07 -17.70
C SER A 133 7.37 -35.53 -17.78
N LYS A 134 7.64 -34.96 -18.97
CA LYS A 134 7.45 -33.50 -19.18
C LYS A 134 6.02 -33.00 -18.89
N LYS A 135 5.03 -33.89 -18.74
CA LYS A 135 3.62 -33.56 -18.41
C LYS A 135 3.30 -33.44 -16.91
N ASN A 136 4.16 -33.87 -15.98
CA ASN A 136 3.83 -33.95 -14.54
C ASN A 136 4.37 -32.81 -13.66
N SER A 137 5.03 -31.79 -14.22
CA SER A 137 5.63 -30.70 -13.43
C SER A 137 4.58 -29.82 -12.73
N LYS A 138 3.44 -29.53 -13.35
CA LYS A 138 2.34 -28.76 -12.74
C LYS A 138 1.71 -29.51 -11.55
N THR A 139 1.49 -30.81 -11.68
CA THR A 139 0.88 -31.62 -10.61
C THR A 139 1.81 -31.78 -9.41
N ALA A 140 3.11 -31.94 -9.63
CA ALA A 140 4.11 -32.00 -8.56
C ALA A 140 4.23 -30.66 -7.79
N VAL A 141 4.17 -29.53 -8.51
CA VAL A 141 4.12 -28.19 -7.92
C VAL A 141 2.83 -27.98 -7.11
N GLN A 142 1.69 -28.42 -7.63
CA GLN A 142 0.40 -28.33 -6.92
C GLN A 142 0.40 -29.18 -5.64
N HIS A 143 0.91 -30.42 -5.67
CA HIS A 143 1.00 -31.26 -4.47
C HIS A 143 2.01 -30.73 -3.45
N ALA A 144 3.15 -30.20 -3.87
CA ALA A 144 4.11 -29.57 -2.96
C ALA A 144 3.60 -28.24 -2.37
N GLY A 145 2.77 -27.51 -3.12
CA GLY A 145 2.13 -26.28 -2.66
C GLY A 145 0.89 -26.49 -1.77
N ASN A 146 0.38 -27.72 -1.65
CA ASN A 146 -0.76 -28.06 -0.80
C ASN A 146 -0.37 -28.43 0.64
N ASP A 147 0.93 -28.37 0.96
CA ASP A 147 1.42 -28.45 2.33
C ASP A 147 1.04 -27.14 3.05
N ASP A 148 0.40 -27.24 4.23
CA ASP A 148 -0.10 -26.08 4.98
C ASP A 148 0.99 -25.05 5.28
N LYS A 149 2.26 -25.49 5.30
CA LYS A 149 3.43 -24.62 5.43
C LYS A 149 3.54 -23.53 4.35
N TRP A 150 3.02 -23.75 3.14
CA TRP A 150 3.18 -22.85 1.99
C TRP A 150 1.87 -22.18 1.53
N ARG A 151 0.82 -22.23 2.35
CA ARG A 151 -0.49 -21.64 2.03
C ARG A 151 -0.55 -20.16 2.42
N ASP A 152 0.24 -19.34 1.73
CA ASP A 152 0.32 -17.88 1.93
C ASP A 152 -0.28 -17.05 0.78
N GLN A 153 -0.91 -17.72 -0.18
CA GLN A 153 -1.60 -17.10 -1.31
C GLN A 153 -3.11 -17.07 -1.04
N GLY A 154 -3.67 -15.86 -1.02
CA GLY A 154 -5.12 -15.65 -1.02
C GLY A 154 -5.76 -16.09 -2.33
N PHE A 155 -7.08 -16.00 -2.40
CA PHE A 155 -7.83 -16.29 -3.64
C PHE A 155 -7.49 -15.32 -4.76
N THR A 156 -7.19 -14.07 -4.39
CA THR A 156 -6.80 -13.00 -5.30
C THR A 156 -5.57 -12.28 -4.77
N GLN A 157 -4.95 -11.51 -5.67
CA GLN A 157 -3.71 -10.81 -5.36
C GLN A 157 -3.88 -9.52 -4.52
N PRO A 158 -4.96 -8.72 -4.71
CA PRO A 158 -5.16 -7.52 -3.89
C PRO A 158 -5.24 -7.86 -2.41
N LYS A 159 -4.44 -7.13 -1.63
CA LYS A 159 -4.41 -7.23 -0.16
C LYS A 159 -4.87 -5.94 0.49
N VAL A 160 -4.83 -4.83 -0.22
CA VAL A 160 -5.16 -3.51 0.32
C VAL A 160 -6.20 -2.83 -0.56
N LEU A 161 -7.26 -2.35 0.06
CA LEU A 161 -8.25 -1.46 -0.55
C LEU A 161 -8.15 -0.09 0.12
N ILE A 162 -8.10 0.96 -0.69
CA ILE A 162 -8.03 2.34 -0.24
C ILE A 162 -9.18 3.10 -0.89
N LEU A 163 -10.04 3.67 -0.06
CA LEU A 163 -11.18 4.48 -0.48
C LEU A 163 -10.89 5.95 -0.21
N CYS A 164 -10.94 6.76 -1.27
CA CYS A 164 -10.79 8.21 -1.21
C CYS A 164 -12.02 8.88 -1.82
N PRO A 165 -12.43 10.08 -1.37
CA PRO A 165 -13.60 10.77 -1.90
C PRO A 165 -13.38 11.31 -3.31
N THR A 166 -12.23 11.93 -3.58
CA THR A 166 -11.95 12.61 -4.85
C THR A 166 -10.59 12.20 -5.42
N ARG A 167 -10.38 12.47 -6.72
CA ARG A 167 -9.08 12.29 -7.38
C ARG A 167 -7.98 13.10 -6.70
N GLY A 168 -8.27 14.29 -6.20
CA GLY A 168 -7.33 15.13 -5.47
C GLY A 168 -6.80 14.46 -4.20
N THR A 169 -7.70 13.92 -3.38
CA THR A 169 -7.29 13.14 -2.20
C THR A 169 -6.50 11.89 -2.58
N ALA A 170 -6.92 11.17 -3.62
CA ALA A 170 -6.23 9.99 -4.11
C ALA A 170 -4.82 10.32 -4.65
N LEU A 171 -4.68 11.41 -5.41
CA LEU A 171 -3.42 11.93 -5.93
C LEU A 171 -2.44 12.17 -4.79
N ASP A 172 -2.87 12.94 -3.81
CA ASP A 172 -2.05 13.32 -2.66
C ASP A 172 -1.58 12.09 -1.88
N PHE A 173 -2.49 11.17 -1.55
CA PHE A 173 -2.17 9.93 -0.87
C PHE A 173 -1.20 9.04 -1.66
N VAL A 174 -1.46 8.81 -2.95
CA VAL A 174 -0.60 7.97 -3.80
C VAL A 174 0.76 8.61 -4.00
N MET A 175 0.84 9.92 -4.24
CA MET A 175 2.13 10.61 -4.41
C MET A 175 3.01 10.49 -3.18
N ARG A 176 2.45 10.61 -1.98
CA ARG A 176 3.18 10.35 -0.72
C ARG A 176 3.66 8.90 -0.63
N MET A 177 2.82 7.94 -0.99
CA MET A 177 3.19 6.52 -1.06
C MET A 177 4.35 6.27 -2.01
N LEU A 178 4.34 6.89 -3.19
CA LEU A 178 5.43 6.79 -4.17
C LEU A 178 6.73 7.45 -3.69
N ASN A 179 6.62 8.50 -2.88
CA ASN A 179 7.77 9.26 -2.35
C ASN A 179 8.42 8.61 -1.14
N LEU A 180 7.69 7.83 -0.32
CA LEU A 180 8.22 7.23 0.91
C LEU A 180 9.47 6.34 0.66
N PRO A 181 9.51 5.46 -0.37
CA PRO A 181 10.72 4.70 -0.68
C PRO A 181 11.88 5.54 -1.25
N GLY A 182 11.67 6.83 -1.55
CA GLY A 182 12.69 7.74 -2.06
C GLY A 182 13.39 7.24 -3.33
N SER A 183 14.72 7.35 -3.39
CA SER A 183 15.53 6.93 -4.55
C SER A 183 15.52 5.42 -4.84
N LEU A 184 14.87 4.63 -3.98
CA LEU A 184 14.71 3.19 -4.17
C LEU A 184 13.46 2.84 -5.00
N ALA A 185 12.53 3.77 -5.16
CA ALA A 185 11.35 3.60 -5.98
C ALA A 185 11.68 3.67 -7.48
N TYR A 186 11.15 2.73 -8.24
CA TYR A 186 11.02 2.81 -9.69
C TYR A 186 9.53 2.80 -10.03
N VAL A 187 9.00 3.94 -10.47
CA VAL A 187 7.57 4.11 -10.73
C VAL A 187 7.29 4.08 -12.22
N SER A 188 6.33 3.26 -12.63
CA SER A 188 5.82 3.18 -14.01
C SER A 188 4.45 3.85 -14.11
N ASN A 189 4.17 4.51 -15.24
CA ASN A 189 2.93 5.25 -15.52
C ASN A 189 2.67 6.47 -14.62
N LEU A 190 3.70 7.04 -13.99
CA LEU A 190 3.56 8.21 -13.12
C LEU A 190 3.03 9.44 -13.86
N GLN A 191 3.54 9.71 -15.07
CA GLN A 191 3.11 10.88 -15.84
C GLN A 191 1.61 10.83 -16.13
N ARG A 192 1.11 9.70 -16.65
CA ARG A 192 -0.31 9.47 -16.87
C ARG A 192 -1.12 9.65 -15.58
N PHE A 193 -0.62 9.15 -14.45
CA PHE A 193 -1.29 9.30 -13.16
C PHE A 193 -1.44 10.77 -12.76
N GLN A 194 -0.39 11.57 -12.93
CA GLN A 194 -0.42 12.99 -12.63
C GLN A 194 -1.33 13.78 -13.58
N GLU A 195 -1.42 13.37 -14.84
CA GLU A 195 -2.34 13.98 -15.82
C GLU A 195 -3.81 13.64 -15.53
N ASP A 196 -4.12 12.36 -15.23
CA ASP A 196 -5.50 11.90 -14.99
C ASP A 196 -6.06 12.39 -13.64
N PHE A 197 -5.21 12.50 -12.61
CA PHE A 197 -5.64 12.87 -11.25
C PHE A 197 -5.29 14.32 -10.87
N GLY A 198 -4.46 15.00 -11.66
CA GLY A 198 -4.16 16.41 -11.49
C GLY A 198 -5.33 17.31 -11.89
N VAL A 199 -5.17 18.61 -11.68
CA VAL A 199 -6.16 19.60 -12.09
C VAL A 199 -6.14 19.75 -13.61
N SER A 200 -7.30 19.64 -14.26
CA SER A 200 -7.46 19.97 -15.68
C SER A 200 -7.40 21.48 -15.85
N LEU A 201 -6.49 21.96 -16.73
CA LEU A 201 -6.29 23.39 -17.00
C LEU A 201 -7.34 23.98 -17.97
N ASP A 202 -8.30 23.18 -18.44
CA ASP A 202 -9.17 23.49 -19.58
C ASP A 202 -10.47 24.24 -19.21
N ASN A 203 -10.52 24.90 -18.04
CA ASN A 203 -11.68 25.73 -17.67
C ASN A 203 -11.59 27.12 -18.32
N ASP A 204 -11.88 27.18 -19.62
CA ASP A 204 -11.90 28.41 -20.44
C ASP A 204 -13.16 29.29 -20.26
N ASP A 205 -13.99 29.06 -19.24
CA ASP A 205 -15.27 29.79 -19.07
C ASP A 205 -15.14 31.01 -18.14
N VAL A 206 -14.54 32.07 -18.68
CA VAL A 206 -14.10 33.30 -17.99
C VAL A 206 -15.23 34.07 -17.27
N ASP A 207 -16.50 33.90 -17.70
CA ASP A 207 -17.66 34.62 -17.16
C ASP A 207 -18.34 33.88 -15.98
N ALA A 208 -18.13 32.57 -15.85
CA ALA A 208 -18.57 31.78 -14.68
C ALA A 208 -17.65 31.99 -13.45
N ASP A 209 -16.50 32.61 -13.69
CA ASP A 209 -15.35 32.61 -12.79
C ASP A 209 -15.53 33.59 -11.61
N ALA A 210 -16.12 34.78 -11.81
CA ALA A 210 -16.28 35.76 -10.74
C ALA A 210 -17.26 35.32 -9.62
N ARG A 211 -18.38 34.66 -9.99
CA ARG A 211 -19.34 34.10 -9.01
C ARG A 211 -18.77 32.88 -8.31
N ARG A 212 -18.07 32.00 -9.05
CA ARG A 212 -17.36 30.85 -8.49
C ARG A 212 -16.30 31.30 -7.50
N GLN A 213 -15.43 32.23 -7.85
CA GLN A 213 -14.40 32.80 -6.98
C GLN A 213 -14.99 33.48 -5.73
N ALA A 214 -16.13 34.16 -5.82
CA ALA A 214 -16.80 34.73 -4.65
C ALA A 214 -17.29 33.64 -3.68
N VAL A 215 -17.86 32.54 -4.21
CA VAL A 215 -18.25 31.38 -3.40
C VAL A 215 -17.01 30.74 -2.78
N LEU A 216 -15.95 30.49 -3.55
CA LEU A 216 -14.70 29.89 -3.08
C LEU A 216 -14.05 30.70 -1.96
N ARG A 217 -14.03 32.04 -2.07
CA ARG A 217 -13.53 32.95 -1.02
C ARG A 217 -14.37 32.95 0.24
N SER A 218 -15.66 32.59 0.15
CA SER A 218 -16.54 32.43 1.31
C SER A 218 -16.38 31.07 2.00
N LYS A 219 -15.77 30.09 1.32
CA LYS A 219 -15.50 28.77 1.87
C LYS A 219 -14.26 28.79 2.75
N GLY A 220 -14.25 27.94 3.78
CA GLY A 220 -13.11 27.77 4.67
C GLY A 220 -11.96 27.01 4.01
N ALA A 221 -10.79 27.06 4.64
CA ALA A 221 -9.59 26.40 4.15
C ALA A 221 -9.74 24.87 4.00
N ASP A 222 -10.50 24.22 4.88
CA ASP A 222 -10.73 22.76 4.79
C ASP A 222 -11.56 22.39 3.54
N TRP A 223 -12.51 23.25 3.16
CA TRP A 223 -13.29 23.06 1.94
C TRP A 223 -12.42 23.30 0.69
N GLN A 224 -11.55 24.31 0.72
CA GLN A 224 -10.64 24.61 -0.39
C GLN A 224 -9.62 23.49 -0.63
N GLU A 225 -9.24 22.74 0.41
CA GLU A 225 -8.32 21.62 0.26
C GLU A 225 -8.92 20.40 -0.45
N LEU A 226 -10.25 20.25 -0.42
CA LEU A 226 -10.94 19.14 -1.06
C LEU A 226 -11.58 19.53 -2.40
N PHE A 227 -12.01 20.79 -2.51
CA PHE A 227 -12.83 21.31 -3.62
C PHE A 227 -12.33 22.66 -4.17
N GLY A 228 -11.11 23.06 -3.83
CA GLY A 228 -10.48 24.28 -4.36
C GLY A 228 -10.11 24.14 -5.83
N ASP A 229 -9.77 25.27 -6.45
CA ASP A 229 -9.40 25.30 -7.88
C ASP A 229 -8.07 24.58 -8.17
N ASP A 230 -7.26 24.31 -7.16
CA ASP A 230 -6.00 23.57 -7.22
C ASP A 230 -6.15 22.06 -6.96
N VAL A 231 -7.39 21.57 -6.86
CA VAL A 231 -7.71 20.18 -6.53
C VAL A 231 -8.65 19.59 -7.57
N ASN A 232 -8.46 18.32 -7.91
CA ASN A 232 -9.38 17.58 -8.76
C ASN A 232 -10.47 16.93 -7.90
N ASP A 233 -11.69 17.45 -7.94
CA ASP A 233 -12.81 17.00 -7.13
C ASP A 233 -13.64 15.87 -7.75
N ASP A 234 -13.23 15.34 -8.91
CA ASP A 234 -13.90 14.22 -9.59
C ASP A 234 -13.84 12.95 -8.72
N ASP A 235 -14.98 12.28 -8.57
CA ASP A 235 -15.18 11.07 -7.78
C ASP A 235 -15.39 9.82 -8.64
N ASP A 236 -15.23 9.86 -9.98
CA ASP A 236 -15.20 8.66 -10.82
C ASP A 236 -13.76 8.23 -11.08
N PHE A 237 -13.15 7.51 -10.14
CA PHE A 237 -11.81 6.97 -10.34
C PHE A 237 -11.60 5.63 -9.64
N LYS A 238 -10.86 4.77 -10.33
CA LYS A 238 -10.42 3.49 -9.78
C LYS A 238 -9.13 3.07 -10.47
N ILE A 239 -8.11 2.74 -9.67
CA ILE A 239 -6.81 2.32 -10.16
C ILE A 239 -6.25 1.16 -9.33
N GLY A 240 -5.53 0.28 -10.00
CA GLY A 240 -4.74 -0.76 -9.36
C GLY A 240 -3.25 -0.40 -9.33
N LEU A 241 -2.60 -0.68 -8.20
CA LEU A 241 -1.16 -0.53 -8.02
C LEU A 241 -0.52 -1.88 -7.72
N SER A 242 0.54 -2.21 -8.46
CA SER A 242 1.40 -3.35 -8.17
C SER A 242 2.70 -2.88 -7.52
N VAL A 243 3.07 -3.49 -6.40
CA VAL A 243 4.31 -3.20 -5.66
C VAL A 243 5.16 -4.46 -5.64
N SER A 244 6.35 -4.38 -6.23
CA SER A 244 7.24 -5.53 -6.37
C SER A 244 8.65 -5.22 -5.87
N PRO A 245 9.22 -6.03 -4.96
CA PRO A 245 10.65 -5.95 -4.68
C PRO A 245 11.41 -6.34 -5.95
N LYS A 246 12.38 -5.52 -6.35
CA LYS A 246 13.26 -5.76 -7.49
C LYS A 246 14.64 -6.16 -6.97
N PRO A 247 15.16 -7.33 -7.38
CA PRO A 247 16.49 -7.74 -7.00
C PRO A 247 17.53 -6.76 -7.55
N PRO A 248 18.67 -6.60 -6.87
CA PRO A 248 19.74 -5.75 -7.34
C PRO A 248 20.28 -6.26 -8.70
N LYS A 249 20.46 -5.35 -9.66
CA LYS A 249 20.98 -5.69 -11.01
C LYS A 249 22.51 -5.79 -11.05
N GLY A 250 23.21 -5.38 -10.00
CA GLY A 250 24.66 -5.45 -9.90
C GLY A 250 25.14 -5.36 -8.45
N LYS A 251 26.43 -5.65 -8.21
CA LYS A 251 27.03 -5.66 -6.86
C LYS A 251 26.97 -4.32 -6.12
N LYS A 252 26.79 -3.20 -6.84
CA LYS A 252 26.69 -1.84 -6.28
C LYS A 252 25.25 -1.33 -6.17
N ASP A 253 24.28 -2.01 -6.80
CA ASP A 253 22.88 -1.64 -6.71
C ASP A 253 22.28 -2.29 -5.46
N GLY A 254 21.55 -1.50 -4.67
CA GLY A 254 20.69 -2.03 -3.62
C GLY A 254 19.42 -2.66 -4.18
N GLU A 255 18.67 -3.35 -3.32
CA GLU A 255 17.29 -3.79 -3.63
C GLU A 255 16.41 -2.56 -3.87
N LYS A 256 15.61 -2.58 -4.93
CA LYS A 256 14.72 -1.49 -5.33
C LYS A 256 13.26 -1.92 -5.18
N ILE A 257 12.34 -0.97 -5.16
CA ILE A 257 10.90 -1.22 -5.12
C ILE A 257 10.31 -0.73 -6.43
N GLY A 258 9.77 -1.64 -7.24
CA GLY A 258 9.05 -1.30 -8.46
C GLY A 258 7.57 -1.09 -8.14
N ILE A 259 7.05 0.09 -8.47
CA ILE A 259 5.63 0.43 -8.32
C ILE A 259 5.06 0.70 -9.71
N GLN A 260 4.01 -0.01 -10.08
CA GLN A 260 3.31 0.18 -11.35
C GLN A 260 1.88 0.66 -11.08
N VAL A 261 1.55 1.84 -11.58
CA VAL A 261 0.19 2.41 -11.52
C VAL A 261 -0.59 1.96 -12.77
N TYR A 262 -1.92 1.84 -12.66
CA TYR A 262 -2.82 1.34 -13.70
C TYR A 262 -2.63 -0.14 -14.06
N ASN A 263 -2.45 -0.97 -13.05
CA ASN A 263 -2.50 -2.41 -13.26
C ASN A 263 -3.94 -2.93 -13.08
N ASP A 264 -4.28 -4.05 -13.72
CA ASP A 264 -5.58 -4.71 -13.52
C ASP A 264 -5.74 -5.11 -12.05
N PHE A 265 -6.98 -5.12 -11.53
CA PHE A 265 -7.22 -5.39 -10.10
C PHE A 265 -6.67 -6.75 -9.69
N LEU A 266 -6.91 -7.82 -10.44
CA LEU A 266 -6.38 -9.16 -10.12
C LEU A 266 -4.84 -9.24 -10.19
N ALA A 267 -4.19 -8.29 -10.87
CA ALA A 267 -2.74 -8.17 -10.94
C ALA A 267 -2.19 -7.07 -10.01
N SER A 268 -3.03 -6.42 -9.22
CA SER A 268 -2.65 -5.36 -8.28
C SER A 268 -2.48 -5.87 -6.85
N ASP A 269 -1.70 -5.18 -6.06
CA ASP A 269 -1.55 -5.40 -4.61
C ASP A 269 -2.44 -4.46 -3.81
N ILE A 270 -2.60 -3.23 -4.32
CA ILE A 270 -3.35 -2.15 -3.72
C ILE A 270 -4.37 -1.68 -4.76
N ILE A 271 -5.62 -1.51 -4.35
CA ILE A 271 -6.66 -0.86 -5.14
C ILE A 271 -6.94 0.49 -4.49
N VAL A 272 -6.92 1.56 -5.28
CA VAL A 272 -7.32 2.91 -4.86
C VAL A 272 -8.52 3.31 -5.70
N ALA A 273 -9.64 3.58 -5.07
CA ALA A 273 -10.88 3.90 -5.77
C ALA A 273 -11.78 4.83 -4.96
N SER A 274 -12.70 5.50 -5.63
CA SER A 274 -13.86 6.08 -4.96
C SER A 274 -14.92 5.01 -4.67
N PRO A 275 -15.77 5.21 -3.65
CA PRO A 275 -16.93 4.34 -3.42
C PRO A 275 -17.85 4.25 -4.64
N LEU A 276 -18.14 5.38 -5.28
CA LEU A 276 -19.02 5.46 -6.46
C LEU A 276 -18.52 4.61 -7.62
N SER A 277 -17.28 4.83 -8.06
CA SER A 277 -16.72 4.11 -9.21
C SER A 277 -16.52 2.62 -8.94
N LEU A 278 -16.22 2.25 -7.69
CA LEU A 278 -16.08 0.86 -7.27
C LEU A 278 -17.44 0.15 -7.26
N LYS A 279 -18.48 0.81 -6.77
CA LYS A 279 -19.85 0.30 -6.82
C LYS A 279 -20.30 0.08 -8.26
N ILE A 280 -20.15 1.10 -9.12
CA ILE A 280 -20.49 1.00 -10.55
C ILE A 280 -19.73 -0.15 -11.20
N TYR A 281 -18.45 -0.33 -10.86
CA TYR A 281 -17.63 -1.42 -11.41
C TYR A 281 -18.14 -2.79 -10.98
N ILE A 282 -18.51 -2.98 -9.72
CA ILE A 282 -19.01 -4.26 -9.19
C ILE A 282 -20.41 -4.60 -9.71
N GLU A 283 -21.25 -3.60 -10.00
CA GLU A 283 -22.62 -3.79 -10.49
C GLU A 283 -22.70 -4.11 -11.99
N GLN A 284 -21.58 -4.11 -12.72
CA GLN A 284 -21.56 -4.52 -14.14
C GLN A 284 -21.87 -6.02 -14.25
N GLU A 285 -22.72 -6.40 -15.22
CA GLU A 285 -23.21 -7.79 -15.37
C GLU A 285 -22.08 -8.85 -15.49
N ASP A 286 -20.94 -8.44 -16.06
CA ASP A 286 -19.76 -9.31 -16.26
C ASP A 286 -18.68 -9.13 -15.18
N ALA A 287 -18.85 -8.19 -14.23
CA ALA A 287 -17.84 -7.93 -13.21
C ALA A 287 -18.02 -8.84 -12.00
N ASN A 288 -17.00 -9.65 -11.71
CA ASN A 288 -16.91 -10.37 -10.45
C ASN A 288 -16.12 -9.53 -9.42
N ALA A 289 -16.69 -9.38 -8.21
CA ALA A 289 -16.02 -8.75 -7.09
C ALA A 289 -14.91 -9.62 -6.46
N ASP A 290 -14.49 -10.69 -7.13
CA ASP A 290 -13.51 -11.66 -6.62
C ASP A 290 -12.19 -11.00 -6.21
N PHE A 291 -11.81 -9.91 -6.87
CA PHE A 291 -10.62 -9.13 -6.53
C PHE A 291 -10.65 -8.59 -5.08
N LEU A 292 -11.82 -8.48 -4.44
CA LEU A 292 -11.96 -8.08 -3.03
C LEU A 292 -11.87 -9.25 -2.03
N SER A 293 -11.83 -10.50 -2.49
CA SER A 293 -11.93 -11.68 -1.62
C SER A 293 -10.72 -11.91 -0.72
N SER A 294 -9.61 -11.20 -0.94
CA SER A 294 -8.34 -11.36 -0.21
C SER A 294 -7.82 -10.06 0.41
N ILE A 295 -8.70 -9.05 0.59
CA ILE A 295 -8.35 -7.80 1.26
C ILE A 295 -8.05 -8.06 2.74
N GLU A 296 -6.85 -7.65 3.16
CA GLU A 296 -6.32 -7.76 4.52
C GLU A 296 -6.32 -6.39 5.22
N ILE A 297 -6.23 -5.29 4.46
CA ILE A 297 -6.31 -3.91 4.97
C ILE A 297 -7.31 -3.12 4.12
N CYS A 298 -8.28 -2.48 4.77
CA CYS A 298 -9.14 -1.46 4.15
C CYS A 298 -8.86 -0.11 4.83
N ALA A 299 -8.45 0.89 4.06
CA ALA A 299 -8.23 2.25 4.53
C ALA A 299 -9.25 3.19 3.88
N ILE A 300 -9.94 3.99 4.69
CA ILE A 300 -10.97 4.92 4.26
C ILE A 300 -10.52 6.32 4.68
N PHE A 301 -10.25 7.19 3.70
CA PHE A 301 -9.81 8.56 3.94
C PHE A 301 -10.95 9.55 3.75
N HIS A 302 -10.99 10.60 4.57
CA HIS A 302 -12.02 11.64 4.54
C HIS A 302 -13.46 11.08 4.51
N SER A 303 -13.75 10.15 5.43
CA SER A 303 -15.03 9.43 5.47
C SER A 303 -16.26 10.33 5.62
N ASP A 304 -16.07 11.53 6.17
CA ASP A 304 -17.05 12.59 6.32
C ASP A 304 -17.45 13.25 4.99
N VAL A 305 -16.66 13.04 3.93
CA VAL A 305 -16.85 13.64 2.59
C VAL A 305 -17.00 12.59 1.49
N LEU A 306 -17.05 11.29 1.82
CA LEU A 306 -17.31 10.24 0.83
C LEU A 306 -18.71 10.41 0.25
N MET A 307 -18.77 10.45 -1.08
CA MET A 307 -19.99 10.57 -1.88
C MET A 307 -20.49 9.21 -2.38
#